data_AF-A0A8T0W4E5-F1
#
_entry.id   AF-A0A8T0W4E5-F1
#
_cell.length_a   1.000
_cell.length_b   1.000
_cell.length_c   1.000
_cell.angle_alpha   90.00
_cell.angle_beta   90.00
_cell.angle_gamma   90.00
#
_symmetry.space_group_name_H-M   'P 1'
#
loop_
_entity.id
_entity.type
_entity.pdbx_description
1 polymer ?
#
loop_
_entity_poly.entity_id
_entity_poly.type
_entity_poly.pdbx_seq_one_letter_code
_entity_poly.pdbx_strand_id
1 'polypeptide(L)'
;MDAVVDMLMKDLKQHLLFCWDSSQCTATGHCTVENKDKPLVLKELRKLWNKEEPGLGTRGDFSPSNTLLVDDSPYKALRNPPHTAIFPYSYSYKDVKDDSLGPGGDLRLYLENLATADDVQRYVEEHPFGQLQIT
;
A
#
# COMPACT_ATOMS: atom_id res chain seq x y z
N MET A 1 14.52 -5.84 -8.96
CA MET A 1 13.81 -4.82 -8.18
C MET A 1 14.66 -3.57 -8.06
N ASP A 2 15.91 -3.72 -7.64
CA ASP A 2 16.85 -2.62 -7.39
C ASP A 2 16.99 -1.63 -8.55
N ALA A 3 17.19 -2.11 -9.79
CA ALA A 3 17.31 -1.21 -10.94
C ALA A 3 16.06 -0.33 -11.18
N VAL A 4 14.86 -0.85 -10.91
CA VAL A 4 13.62 -0.07 -11.07
C VAL A 4 13.49 0.97 -9.96
N VAL A 5 13.81 0.58 -8.73
CA VAL A 5 13.84 1.50 -7.58
C VAL A 5 14.87 2.61 -7.80
N ASP A 6 16.06 2.28 -8.31
CA ASP A 6 17.11 3.24 -8.64
C ASP A 6 16.65 4.24 -9.70
N MET A 7 16.00 3.76 -10.77
CA MET A 7 15.50 4.60 -11.84
C MET A 7 14.37 5.53 -11.40
N LEU A 8 13.42 5.03 -10.60
CA LEU A 8 12.22 5.76 -10.19
C LEU A 8 12.49 6.72 -9.03
N MET A 9 13.20 6.26 -7.99
CA MET A 9 13.39 7.05 -6.77
C MET A 9 14.63 7.94 -6.85
N LYS A 10 15.66 7.58 -7.63
CA LYS A 10 16.92 8.35 -7.75
C LYS A 10 17.45 8.76 -6.35
N ASP A 11 17.63 10.05 -6.12
CA ASP A 11 18.12 10.61 -4.86
C ASP A 11 17.17 10.40 -3.67
N LEU A 12 15.88 10.10 -3.92
CA LEU A 12 14.92 9.77 -2.87
C LEU A 12 15.05 8.34 -2.36
N LYS A 13 15.81 7.47 -3.04
CA LYS A 13 16.01 6.07 -2.62
C LYS A 13 16.56 5.97 -1.19
N GLN A 14 17.39 6.92 -0.78
CA GLN A 14 17.95 6.96 0.58
C GLN A 14 16.89 7.12 1.69
N HIS A 15 15.68 7.57 1.34
CA HIS A 15 14.55 7.69 2.27
C HIS A 15 13.66 6.44 2.28
N LEU A 16 13.90 5.47 1.40
CA LEU A 16 13.18 4.21 1.40
C LEU A 16 13.70 3.32 2.53
N LEU A 17 12.82 2.96 3.47
CA LEU A 17 13.21 2.11 4.62
C LEU A 17 13.57 0.68 4.20
N PHE A 18 12.78 0.08 3.30
CA PHE A 18 13.02 -1.26 2.77
C PHE A 18 12.19 -1.52 1.50
N CYS A 19 12.55 -2.57 0.76
CA CYS A 19 11.77 -3.09 -0.35
C CYS A 19 10.98 -4.33 0.07
N TRP A 20 9.66 -4.32 -0.19
CA TRP A 20 8.79 -5.47 -0.01
C TRP A 20 8.32 -5.99 -1.36
N ASP A 21 8.73 -7.21 -1.72
CA ASP A 21 8.37 -7.84 -2.98
C ASP A 21 7.45 -9.07 -2.83
N SER A 22 7.16 -9.73 -3.95
CA SER A 22 6.27 -10.88 -3.98
C SER A 22 6.71 -12.05 -3.09
N SER A 23 8.01 -12.19 -2.78
CA SER A 23 8.51 -13.28 -1.94
C SER A 23 8.06 -13.15 -0.48
N GLN A 24 7.76 -11.94 -0.03
CA GLN A 24 7.27 -11.65 1.32
C GLN A 24 5.73 -11.62 1.40
N CYS A 25 5.04 -11.61 0.25
CA CYS A 25 3.58 -11.74 0.19
C CYS A 25 3.12 -13.17 0.52
N THR A 26 1.88 -13.33 0.95
CA THR A 26 1.29 -14.66 1.14
C THR A 26 0.63 -15.13 -0.15
N ALA A 27 1.15 -16.20 -0.73
CA ALA A 27 0.54 -16.85 -1.87
C ALA A 27 -0.76 -17.56 -1.45
N THR A 28 -1.83 -17.40 -2.23
CA THR A 28 -3.10 -18.08 -1.95
C THR A 28 -3.23 -19.43 -2.67
N GLY A 29 -2.32 -19.74 -3.59
CA GLY A 29 -2.45 -20.90 -4.48
C GLY A 29 -3.43 -20.69 -5.64
N HIS A 30 -4.05 -19.51 -5.74
CA HIS A 30 -4.99 -19.13 -6.80
C HIS A 30 -4.43 -18.01 -7.67
N CYS A 31 -5.06 -17.76 -8.82
CA CYS A 31 -4.78 -16.62 -9.69
C CYS A 31 -5.94 -15.63 -9.66
N THR A 32 -5.71 -14.39 -10.12
CA THR A 32 -6.79 -13.39 -10.17
C THR A 32 -7.82 -13.77 -11.23
N VAL A 33 -9.06 -13.31 -11.04
CA VAL A 33 -10.19 -13.66 -11.93
C VAL A 33 -9.97 -13.08 -13.33
N GLU A 34 -9.40 -11.89 -13.41
CA GLU A 34 -9.16 -11.14 -14.65
C GLU A 34 -7.97 -11.68 -15.44
N ASN A 35 -7.00 -12.30 -14.75
CA ASN A 35 -5.79 -12.80 -15.37
C ASN A 35 -5.32 -14.10 -14.69
N LYS A 36 -5.53 -15.23 -15.39
CA LYS A 36 -5.15 -16.57 -14.94
C LYS A 36 -3.64 -16.77 -14.78
N ASP A 37 -2.82 -15.92 -15.39
CA ASP A 37 -1.35 -15.97 -15.26
C ASP A 37 -0.84 -15.08 -14.12
N LYS A 38 -1.73 -14.31 -13.45
CA LYS A 38 -1.38 -13.44 -12.34
C LYS A 38 -1.69 -14.14 -11.01
N PRO A 39 -0.69 -14.56 -10.22
CA PRO A 39 -0.93 -15.15 -8.91
C PRO A 39 -1.66 -14.16 -7.99
N LEU A 40 -2.65 -14.67 -7.27
CA LEU A 40 -3.35 -13.94 -6.23
C LEU A 40 -2.53 -14.05 -4.95
N VAL A 41 -1.97 -12.91 -4.54
CA VAL A 41 -1.12 -12.77 -3.36
C VAL A 41 -1.68 -11.73 -2.40
N LEU A 42 -1.49 -11.95 -1.11
CA LEU A 42 -1.93 -11.05 -0.05
C LEU A 42 -0.74 -10.30 0.55
N LYS A 43 -0.93 -9.01 0.82
CA LYS A 43 0.03 -8.11 1.45
C LYS A 43 -0.37 -7.91 2.91
N GLU A 44 0.05 -8.86 3.74
CA GLU A 44 -0.35 -8.92 5.15
C GLU A 44 0.52 -8.00 6.02
N LEU A 45 0.02 -6.82 6.38
CA LEU A 45 0.77 -5.83 7.18
C LEU A 45 1.21 -6.36 8.55
N ARG A 46 0.53 -7.37 9.09
CA ARG A 46 0.97 -8.05 10.32
C ARG A 46 2.38 -8.63 10.23
N LYS A 47 2.86 -9.01 9.04
CA LYS A 47 4.24 -9.47 8.86
C LYS A 47 5.25 -8.35 9.16
N LEU A 48 4.88 -7.10 8.86
CA LEU A 48 5.66 -5.91 9.24
C LEU A 48 5.57 -5.63 10.73
N TRP A 49 4.36 -5.62 11.29
CA TRP A 49 4.16 -5.33 12.72
C TRP A 49 4.85 -6.35 13.64
N ASN A 50 4.81 -7.62 13.25
CA ASN A 50 5.41 -8.72 14.00
C ASN A 50 6.88 -8.97 13.67
N LYS A 51 7.41 -8.32 12.62
CA LYS A 51 8.76 -8.54 12.07
C LYS A 51 9.00 -10.01 11.70
N GLU A 52 8.12 -10.54 10.86
CA GLU A 52 8.18 -11.93 10.40
C GLU A 52 9.27 -12.16 9.35
N GLU A 53 9.82 -11.10 8.74
CA GLU A 53 10.84 -11.19 7.69
C GLU A 53 12.12 -10.38 8.02
N PRO A 54 13.31 -10.83 7.57
CA PRO A 54 14.54 -10.05 7.64
C PRO A 54 14.43 -8.74 6.84
N GLY A 55 14.99 -7.65 7.38
CA GLY A 55 15.03 -6.35 6.70
C GLY A 55 13.79 -5.47 6.88
N LEU A 56 12.73 -5.99 7.52
CA LEU A 56 11.65 -5.14 8.05
C LEU A 56 12.16 -4.37 9.28
N GLY A 57 11.58 -3.19 9.56
CA GLY A 57 12.01 -2.23 10.60
C GLY A 57 12.14 -2.80 12.03
N THR A 58 12.28 -1.94 13.03
CA THR A 58 12.34 -2.44 14.42
C THR A 58 10.94 -2.80 14.91
N ARG A 59 10.87 -3.83 15.77
CA ARG A 59 9.59 -4.31 16.29
C ARG A 59 8.97 -3.21 17.15
N GLY A 60 7.75 -2.79 16.81
CA GLY A 60 7.05 -1.70 17.50
C GLY A 60 7.10 -0.36 16.77
N ASP A 61 7.89 -0.21 15.70
CA ASP A 61 7.88 0.99 14.86
C ASP A 61 6.55 1.15 14.11
N PHE A 62 5.93 0.02 13.78
CA PHE A 62 4.72 -0.07 12.97
C PHE A 62 3.62 -0.84 13.69
N SER A 63 2.39 -0.33 13.57
CA SER A 63 1.16 -0.84 14.17
C SER A 63 -0.02 -0.56 13.22
N PRO A 64 -1.21 -1.14 13.48
CA PRO A 64 -2.43 -0.77 12.75
C PRO A 64 -2.73 0.74 12.79
N SER A 65 -2.44 1.41 13.91
CA SER A 65 -2.75 2.83 14.11
C SER A 65 -1.79 3.79 13.40
N ASN A 66 -0.67 3.33 12.85
CA ASN A 66 0.32 4.21 12.19
C ASN A 66 0.81 3.69 10.83
N THR A 67 0.19 2.63 10.30
CA THR A 67 0.59 2.00 9.04
C THR A 67 -0.58 1.95 8.07
N LEU A 68 -0.38 2.49 6.88
CA LEU A 68 -1.34 2.43 5.78
C LEU A 68 -0.77 1.64 4.60
N LEU A 69 -1.56 0.70 4.05
CA LEU A 69 -1.32 0.12 2.73
C LEU A 69 -2.03 0.92 1.63
N VAL A 70 -1.29 1.42 0.66
CA VAL A 70 -1.84 2.02 -0.56
C VAL A 70 -1.64 1.04 -1.71
N ASP A 71 -2.73 0.51 -2.27
CA ASP A 71 -2.69 -0.45 -3.37
C ASP A 71 -3.96 -0.35 -4.22
N ASP A 72 -3.87 -0.49 -5.53
CA ASP A 72 -5.03 -0.37 -6.43
C ASP A 72 -5.93 -1.62 -6.47
N SER A 73 -5.57 -2.67 -5.73
CA SER A 73 -6.22 -3.97 -5.75
C SER A 73 -6.77 -4.34 -4.36
N PRO A 74 -8.07 -4.11 -4.09
CA PRO A 74 -8.68 -4.36 -2.78
C PRO A 74 -8.41 -5.74 -2.17
N TYR A 75 -8.37 -6.80 -2.99
CA TYR A 75 -8.15 -8.16 -2.51
C TYR A 75 -6.79 -8.37 -1.82
N LYS A 76 -5.77 -7.54 -2.10
CA LYS A 76 -4.44 -7.73 -1.48
C LYS A 76 -4.45 -7.46 0.02
N ALA A 77 -5.44 -6.71 0.51
CA ALA A 77 -5.59 -6.36 1.91
C ALA A 77 -6.57 -7.26 2.68
N LEU A 78 -7.08 -8.36 2.10
CA LEU A 78 -8.13 -9.21 2.70
C LEU A 78 -7.84 -9.71 4.12
N ARG A 79 -6.56 -9.82 4.51
CA ARG A 79 -6.15 -10.27 5.85
C ARG A 79 -5.65 -9.15 6.75
N ASN A 80 -5.77 -7.90 6.31
CA ASN A 80 -5.45 -6.74 7.10
C ASN A 80 -6.70 -6.31 7.90
N PRO A 81 -6.55 -5.77 9.12
CA PRO A 81 -7.64 -5.15 9.85
C PRO A 81 -8.36 -4.10 9.00
N PRO A 82 -9.67 -3.85 9.24
CA PRO A 82 -10.40 -2.77 8.60
C PRO A 82 -9.67 -1.44 8.73
N HIS A 83 -9.79 -0.60 7.69
CA HIS A 83 -9.27 0.77 7.68
C HIS A 83 -7.73 0.89 7.79
N THR A 84 -6.98 -0.17 7.48
CA THR A 84 -5.50 -0.12 7.37
C THR A 84 -5.01 -0.04 5.92
N ALA A 85 -5.93 0.16 4.97
CA ALA A 85 -5.63 0.26 3.54
C ALA A 85 -6.60 1.20 2.83
N ILE A 86 -6.11 1.84 1.77
CA ILE A 86 -6.92 2.60 0.81
C ILE A 86 -6.65 2.09 -0.61
N PHE A 87 -7.62 2.27 -1.50
CA PHE A 87 -7.60 1.64 -2.82
C PHE A 87 -7.81 2.65 -3.96
N PRO A 88 -6.82 3.49 -4.30
CA PRO A 88 -6.93 4.37 -5.47
C PRO A 88 -7.29 3.57 -6.73
N TYR A 89 -7.90 4.23 -7.72
CA TYR A 89 -8.12 3.62 -9.03
C TYR A 89 -6.77 3.42 -9.74
N SER A 90 -6.67 2.34 -10.53
CA SER A 90 -5.43 2.03 -11.25
C SER A 90 -5.03 3.14 -12.22
N TYR A 91 -3.75 3.54 -12.16
CA TYR A 91 -3.17 4.48 -13.11
C TYR A 91 -3.30 3.99 -14.56
N SER A 92 -3.56 4.94 -15.47
CA SER A 92 -3.57 4.70 -16.91
C SER A 92 -2.81 5.81 -17.63
N TYR A 93 -1.80 5.47 -18.42
CA TYR A 93 -1.05 6.44 -19.23
C TYR A 93 -1.92 7.19 -20.25
N LYS A 94 -3.12 6.69 -20.54
CA LYS A 94 -4.09 7.33 -21.43
C LYS A 94 -4.88 8.43 -20.73
N ASP A 95 -4.94 8.40 -19.41
CA ASP A 95 -5.55 9.47 -18.64
C ASP A 95 -4.56 10.62 -18.46
N VAL A 96 -4.54 11.50 -19.46
CA VAL A 96 -3.68 12.69 -19.46
C VAL A 96 -4.09 13.73 -18.42
N LYS A 97 -5.23 13.53 -17.74
CA LYS A 97 -5.72 14.42 -16.68
C LYS A 97 -5.42 13.88 -15.28
N ASP A 98 -4.83 12.68 -15.17
CA ASP A 98 -4.44 12.13 -13.88
C ASP A 98 -3.41 13.03 -13.20
N ASP A 99 -3.84 13.69 -12.12
CA ASP A 99 -3.05 14.56 -11.27
C ASP A 99 -3.05 14.09 -9.81
N SER A 100 -3.49 12.85 -9.54
CA SER A 100 -3.76 12.34 -8.19
C SER A 100 -2.54 12.39 -7.26
N LEU A 101 -1.35 12.10 -7.80
CA LEU A 101 -0.06 12.20 -7.10
C LEU A 101 0.62 13.57 -7.27
N GLY A 102 0.07 14.45 -8.11
CA GLY A 102 0.60 15.78 -8.41
C GLY A 102 0.35 16.79 -7.28
N PRO A 103 0.93 18.01 -7.37
CA PRO A 103 0.64 19.09 -6.42
C PRO A 103 -0.86 19.42 -6.37
N GLY A 104 -1.48 19.29 -5.20
CA GLY A 104 -2.93 19.48 -5.03
C GLY A 104 -3.79 18.29 -5.47
N GLY A 105 -3.17 17.20 -5.92
CA GLY A 105 -3.84 15.95 -6.25
C GLY A 105 -4.52 15.31 -5.04
N ASP A 106 -5.61 14.60 -5.28
CA ASP A 106 -6.47 14.05 -4.22
C ASP A 106 -5.74 13.04 -3.31
N LEU A 107 -5.00 12.08 -3.87
CA LEU A 107 -4.23 11.09 -3.11
C LEU A 107 -3.09 11.75 -2.35
N ARG A 108 -2.41 12.73 -2.96
CA ARG A 108 -1.37 13.49 -2.28
C ARG A 108 -1.92 14.24 -1.06
N LEU A 109 -2.99 15.01 -1.23
CA LEU A 109 -3.63 15.76 -0.15
C LEU A 109 -4.16 14.83 0.94
N TYR A 110 -4.72 13.68 0.57
CA TYR A 110 -5.15 12.65 1.51
C TYR A 110 -4.00 12.17 2.40
N LEU A 111 -2.85 11.82 1.80
CA LEU A 111 -1.68 11.33 2.54
C LEU A 111 -1.03 12.43 3.39
N GLU A 112 -1.02 13.67 2.91
CA GLU A 112 -0.56 14.83 3.69
C GLU A 112 -1.42 15.05 4.95
N ASN A 113 -2.75 14.96 4.83
CA ASN A 113 -3.66 15.05 5.97
C ASN A 113 -3.52 13.85 6.92
N LEU A 114 -3.43 12.63 6.38
CA LEU A 114 -3.25 11.41 7.17
C LEU A 114 -1.95 11.45 7.98
N ALA A 115 -0.86 12.00 7.42
CA ALA A 115 0.40 12.14 8.13
C ALA A 115 0.32 13.04 9.39
N THR A 116 -0.73 13.85 9.50
CA THR A 116 -1.02 14.67 10.70
C THR A 116 -2.04 14.05 11.64
N ALA A 117 -2.65 12.92 11.27
CA ALA A 117 -3.65 12.24 12.08
C ALA A 117 -3.00 11.39 13.18
N ASP A 118 -3.66 11.29 14.34
CA ASP A 118 -3.17 10.51 15.48
C ASP A 118 -3.33 8.99 15.28
N ASP A 119 -4.33 8.58 14.49
CA ASP A 119 -4.66 7.17 14.25
C ASP A 119 -5.11 6.94 12.80
N VAL A 120 -4.38 6.07 12.11
CA VAL A 120 -4.63 5.72 10.70
C VAL A 120 -5.98 5.05 10.52
N GLN A 121 -6.35 4.10 11.38
CA GLN A 121 -7.59 3.34 11.20
C GLN A 121 -8.80 4.25 11.32
N ARG A 122 -8.82 5.10 12.35
CA ARG A 122 -9.88 6.09 12.53
C ARG A 122 -9.94 7.08 11.37
N TYR A 123 -8.79 7.58 10.91
CA TYR A 123 -8.78 8.52 9.79
C TYR A 123 -9.36 7.90 8.52
N VAL A 124 -8.97 6.67 8.19
CA VAL A 124 -9.44 5.96 6.99
C VAL A 124 -10.93 5.58 7.09
N GLU A 125 -11.42 5.28 8.30
CA GLU A 125 -12.84 5.06 8.54
C GLU A 125 -13.67 6.33 8.28
N GLU A 126 -13.22 7.47 8.81
CA GLU A 126 -13.89 8.77 8.65
C GLU A 126 -13.73 9.35 7.22
N HIS A 127 -12.66 8.97 6.52
CA HIS A 127 -12.29 9.47 5.19
C HIS A 127 -11.94 8.29 4.25
N PRO A 128 -12.93 7.54 3.74
CA PRO A 128 -12.67 6.48 2.78
C PRO A 128 -12.11 7.05 1.47
N PHE A 129 -11.17 6.34 0.84
CA PHE A 129 -10.52 6.79 -0.40
C PHE A 129 -10.49 5.69 -1.47
N GLY A 130 -10.98 6.03 -2.67
CA GLY A 130 -10.96 5.18 -3.85
C GLY A 130 -12.02 4.06 -3.85
N GLN A 131 -11.60 2.85 -4.22
CA GLN A 131 -12.43 1.65 -4.30
C GLN A 131 -12.81 1.12 -2.91
N LEU A 132 -13.91 0.37 -2.84
CA LEU A 132 -14.36 -0.24 -1.59
C LEU A 132 -13.44 -1.38 -1.16
N GLN A 133 -13.23 -1.48 0.16
CA GLN A 133 -12.60 -2.64 0.77
C GLN A 133 -13.49 -3.88 0.58
N ILE A 134 -12.87 -5.04 0.34
CA ILE A 134 -13.58 -6.32 0.37
C ILE A 134 -13.65 -6.79 1.83
N THR A 135 -14.85 -6.95 2.36
CA THR A 135 -15.16 -7.42 3.71
C THR A 135 -15.61 -8.87 3.73
#